data_AF-A0A2H6FTD1-F1
#
_entry.id   AF-A0A2H6FTD1-F1
#
_cell.length_a   1.000
_cell.length_b   1.000
_cell.length_c   1.000
_cell.angle_alpha   90.00
_cell.angle_beta   90.00
_cell.angle_gamma   90.00
#
_symmetry.space_group_name_H-M   'P 1'
#
loop_
_entity.id
_entity.type
_entity.pdbx_description
1 polymer ?
#
loop_
_entity_poly.entity_id
_entity_poly.type
_entity_poly.pdbx_seq_one_letter_code
_entity_poly.pdbx_strand_id
1 'polypeptide(L)'
;MVISFFFLILFSLVYVLVPLLKESYWPFLRRGVFTEIQGDKKEGIWAISDIDSEYEMGKLTREDYVSTREFLKRQAFPILEKERDFSKKIILKPKKEIPKDLKKDITKEVLRICGKKFSS
;
A
#
# COMPACT_ATOMS: atom_id res chain seq x y z
N MET A 1 -36.78 -5.70 32.72
CA MET A 1 -35.50 -6.42 32.88
C MET A 1 -34.98 -7.03 31.59
N VAL A 2 -35.77 -7.77 30.80
CA VAL A 2 -35.26 -8.45 29.59
C VAL A 2 -34.76 -7.46 28.51
N ILE A 3 -35.46 -6.34 28.34
CA ILE A 3 -35.11 -5.30 27.36
C ILE A 3 -33.74 -4.66 27.66
N SER A 4 -33.42 -4.41 28.93
CA SER A 4 -32.12 -3.84 29.32
C SER A 4 -30.96 -4.80 29.08
N PHE A 5 -31.16 -6.12 29.26
CA PHE A 5 -30.15 -7.13 28.90
C PHE A 5 -29.92 -7.21 27.40
N PHE A 6 -30.98 -7.04 26.60
CA PHE A 6 -30.88 -7.03 25.14
C PHE A 6 -30.01 -5.86 24.65
N PHE A 7 -30.21 -4.65 25.18
CA PHE A 7 -29.37 -3.51 24.83
C PHE A 7 -27.91 -3.68 25.26
N LEU A 8 -27.65 -4.25 26.45
CA LEU A 8 -26.27 -4.50 26.90
C LEU A 8 -25.53 -5.48 25.97
N ILE A 9 -26.20 -6.54 25.53
CA ILE A 9 -25.64 -7.49 24.56
C ILE A 9 -25.38 -6.80 23.21
N LEU A 10 -26.31 -5.96 22.75
CA LEU A 10 -26.16 -5.22 21.51
C LEU A 10 -24.95 -4.26 21.57
N PHE A 11 -24.80 -3.51 22.66
CA PHE A 11 -23.66 -2.62 22.86
C PHE A 11 -22.33 -3.39 22.92
N SER A 12 -22.29 -4.53 23.62
CA SER A 12 -21.10 -5.38 23.66
C SER A 12 -20.72 -5.90 22.28
N LEU A 13 -21.71 -6.28 21.47
CA LEU A 13 -21.49 -6.77 20.10
C LEU A 13 -20.90 -5.68 19.22
N VAL A 14 -21.48 -4.47 19.26
CA VAL A 14 -20.97 -3.31 18.51
C VAL A 14 -19.57 -2.93 19.00
N TYR A 15 -19.31 -2.95 20.30
CA TYR A 15 -18.02 -2.60 20.89
C TYR A 15 -16.88 -3.50 20.40
N VAL A 16 -17.15 -4.79 20.16
CA VAL A 16 -16.18 -5.75 19.61
C VAL A 16 -16.11 -5.69 18.08
N LEU A 17 -17.24 -5.51 17.39
CA LEU A 17 -17.27 -5.44 15.92
C LEU A 17 -16.54 -4.20 15.38
N VAL A 18 -16.70 -3.04 16.02
CA VAL A 18 -16.10 -1.77 15.55
C VAL A 18 -14.57 -1.83 15.39
N PRO A 19 -13.77 -2.28 16.38
CA PRO A 19 -12.33 -2.41 16.22
C PRO A 19 -11.97 -3.48 15.18
N LEU A 20 -12.70 -4.61 15.14
CA LEU A 20 -12.47 -5.70 14.19
C LEU A 20 -12.66 -5.24 12.73
N LEU A 21 -13.74 -4.49 12.47
CA LEU A 21 -14.02 -3.89 11.18
C LEU A 21 -13.01 -2.80 10.83
N LYS A 22 -12.61 -1.94 11.78
CA LYS A 22 -11.58 -0.91 11.55
C LYS A 22 -10.25 -1.51 11.08
N GLU A 23 -9.84 -2.63 11.65
CA GLU A 23 -8.56 -3.28 11.33
C GLU A 23 -8.63 -4.02 9.98
N SER A 24 -9.78 -4.63 9.66
CA SER A 24 -9.96 -5.41 8.42
C SER A 24 -10.33 -4.57 7.18
N TYR A 25 -10.99 -3.42 7.33
CA TYR A 25 -11.43 -2.62 6.16
C TYR A 25 -10.32 -1.75 5.56
N TRP A 26 -9.34 -1.36 6.36
CA TRP A 26 -8.21 -0.53 5.93
C TRP A 26 -7.33 -1.10 4.80
N PRO A 27 -6.93 -2.40 4.83
CA PRO A 27 -6.10 -2.95 3.75
C PRO A 27 -6.85 -3.07 2.42
N PHE A 28 -8.18 -3.25 2.44
CA PHE A 28 -8.97 -3.45 1.22
C PHE A 28 -9.31 -2.14 0.50
N LEU A 29 -9.69 -1.09 1.25
CA LEU A 29 -9.89 0.26 0.69
C LEU A 29 -8.61 0.85 0.12
N ARG A 30 -7.44 0.57 0.71
CA ARG A 30 -6.15 0.95 0.12
C ARG A 30 -5.89 0.21 -1.19
N ARG A 31 -6.25 -1.06 -1.29
CA ARG A 31 -5.99 -1.87 -2.49
C ARG A 31 -6.67 -1.29 -3.73
N GLY A 32 -7.93 -0.85 -3.60
CA GLY A 32 -8.68 -0.24 -4.71
C GLY A 32 -8.02 1.01 -5.30
N VAL A 33 -7.56 1.92 -4.45
CA VAL A 33 -6.88 3.16 -4.89
C VAL A 33 -5.51 2.84 -5.51
N PHE A 34 -4.78 1.86 -4.98
CA PHE A 34 -3.51 1.43 -5.57
C PHE A 34 -3.67 0.68 -6.90
N THR A 35 -4.76 -0.05 -7.11
CA THR A 35 -5.02 -0.76 -8.37
C THR A 35 -5.39 0.18 -9.51
N GLU A 36 -6.13 1.25 -9.21
CA GLU A 36 -6.49 2.27 -10.21
C GLU A 36 -5.24 3.02 -10.69
N ILE A 37 -4.41 3.47 -9.74
CA ILE A 37 -3.15 4.17 -10.04
C ILE A 37 -2.14 3.25 -10.78
N GLN A 38 -2.10 1.96 -10.47
CA GLN A 38 -1.26 0.99 -11.21
C GLN A 38 -1.80 0.71 -12.62
N GLY A 39 -3.12 0.78 -12.83
CA GLY A 39 -3.74 0.66 -14.15
C GLY A 39 -3.32 1.80 -15.06
N ASP A 40 -3.49 3.04 -14.59
CA ASP A 40 -3.12 4.26 -15.32
C ASP A 40 -1.63 4.29 -15.68
N LYS A 41 -0.77 3.79 -14.78
CA LYS A 41 0.67 3.64 -15.04
C LYS A 41 0.95 2.67 -16.19
N LYS A 42 0.27 1.52 -16.21
CA LYS A 42 0.47 0.51 -17.26
C LYS A 42 0.06 1.08 -18.60
N GLU A 43 -1.03 1.83 -18.64
CA GLU A 43 -1.56 2.48 -19.84
C GLU A 43 -0.64 3.58 -20.36
N GLY A 44 -0.16 4.48 -19.49
CA GLY A 44 0.78 5.54 -19.88
C GLY A 44 2.14 5.03 -20.36
N ILE A 45 2.67 3.96 -19.74
CA ILE A 45 3.92 3.32 -20.19
C ILE A 45 3.70 2.57 -21.52
N TRP A 46 2.56 1.90 -21.67
CA TRP A 46 2.20 1.23 -22.92
C TRP A 46 2.05 2.23 -24.07
N ALA A 47 1.40 3.37 -23.86
CA ALA A 47 1.26 4.41 -24.88
C ALA A 47 2.62 4.93 -25.37
N ILE A 48 3.59 5.11 -24.48
CA ILE A 48 4.96 5.52 -24.87
C ILE A 48 5.64 4.40 -25.67
N SER A 49 5.50 3.14 -25.23
CA SER A 49 6.07 1.98 -25.92
C SER A 49 5.47 1.77 -27.32
N ASP A 50 4.18 2.06 -27.50
CA ASP A 50 3.49 1.90 -28.77
C ASP A 50 4.00 2.93 -29.78
N ILE A 51 4.20 4.18 -29.36
CA ILE A 51 4.80 5.24 -30.18
C ILE A 51 6.26 4.94 -30.53
N ASP A 52 7.05 4.41 -29.59
CA ASP A 52 8.42 3.97 -29.86
C ASP A 52 8.41 2.88 -30.95
N SER A 53 7.48 1.92 -30.88
CA SER A 53 7.29 0.86 -31.88
C SER A 53 6.84 1.41 -33.25
N GLU A 54 5.91 2.35 -33.28
CA GLU A 54 5.46 2.97 -34.54
C GLU A 54 6.57 3.77 -35.23
N TYR A 55 7.44 4.42 -34.46
CA TYR A 55 8.63 5.08 -34.99
C TYR A 55 9.65 4.08 -35.55
N GLU A 56 9.91 2.97 -34.83
CA GLU A 56 10.79 1.89 -35.31
C GLU A 56 10.26 1.22 -36.60
N MET A 57 8.94 1.13 -36.75
CA MET A 57 8.29 0.66 -37.97
C MET A 57 8.32 1.69 -39.12
N GLY A 58 8.84 2.90 -38.89
CA GLY A 58 8.91 3.96 -39.88
C GLY A 58 7.57 4.61 -40.22
N LYS A 59 6.55 4.44 -39.36
CA LYS A 59 5.22 5.04 -39.56
C LYS A 59 5.18 6.52 -39.16
N LEU A 60 6.02 6.91 -38.21
CA LEU A 60 6.13 8.30 -37.76
C LEU A 60 7.37 8.98 -38.30
N THR A 61 7.22 10.27 -38.62
CA THR A 61 8.36 11.15 -38.83
C THR A 61 9.06 11.42 -37.49
N ARG A 62 10.33 11.82 -37.55
CA ARG A 62 11.11 12.13 -36.35
C ARG A 62 10.53 13.30 -35.55
N GLU A 63 9.94 14.26 -36.24
CA GLU A 63 9.31 15.44 -35.65
C GLU A 63 8.04 15.06 -34.86
N ASP A 64 7.19 14.24 -35.47
CA ASP A 64 5.95 13.75 -34.86
C ASP A 64 6.22 12.83 -33.66
N TYR A 65 7.26 11.98 -33.77
CA TYR A 65 7.69 11.14 -32.67
C TYR A 65 8.12 11.95 -31.44
N VAL A 66 8.99 12.95 -31.62
CA VAL A 66 9.52 13.77 -30.51
C VAL A 66 8.38 14.55 -29.85
N SER A 67 7.50 15.17 -30.64
CA SER A 67 6.39 15.97 -30.11
C SER A 67 5.41 15.12 -29.30
N THR A 68 5.03 13.95 -29.82
CA THR A 68 4.05 13.07 -29.17
C THR A 68 4.64 12.42 -27.93
N ARG A 69 5.92 12.04 -27.96
CA ARG A 69 6.62 11.48 -26.80
C ARG A 69 6.80 12.48 -25.67
N GLU A 70 7.09 13.74 -25.99
CA GLU A 70 7.16 14.80 -24.97
C GLU A 70 5.79 15.06 -24.34
N PHE A 71 4.72 15.06 -25.15
CA PHE A 71 3.36 15.21 -24.67
C PHE A 71 2.94 14.09 -23.72
N LEU A 72 3.20 12.82 -24.09
CA LEU A 72 2.91 11.67 -23.22
C LEU A 72 3.73 11.71 -21.93
N LYS A 73 5.01 12.10 -22.00
CA LYS A 73 5.83 12.29 -20.79
C LYS A 73 5.23 13.33 -19.86
N ARG A 74 4.77 14.47 -20.38
CA ARG A 74 4.12 15.52 -19.58
C ARG A 74 2.84 15.03 -18.90
N GLN A 75 2.08 14.14 -19.54
CA GLN A 75 0.90 13.53 -18.93
C GLN A 75 1.24 12.45 -17.88
N ALA A 76 2.30 11.67 -18.11
CA ALA A 76 2.73 10.62 -17.18
C ALA A 76 3.42 11.17 -15.91
N PHE A 77 4.08 12.34 -16.00
CA PHE A 77 4.76 13.00 -14.88
C PHE A 77 3.90 13.24 -13.63
N PRO A 78 2.71 13.87 -13.71
CA PRO A 78 1.87 14.12 -12.53
C PRO A 78 1.35 12.84 -11.88
N ILE A 79 1.21 11.75 -12.65
CA ILE A 79 0.81 10.43 -12.14
C ILE A 79 1.97 9.80 -11.34
N LEU A 80 3.19 9.88 -11.87
CA LEU A 80 4.41 9.39 -11.21
C LEU A 80 4.77 10.19 -9.94
N GLU A 81 4.54 11.50 -9.93
CA GLU A 81 4.84 12.37 -8.80
C GLU A 81 3.91 12.09 -7.60
N LYS A 82 2.61 11.92 -7.85
CA LYS A 82 1.64 11.50 -6.82
C LYS A 82 2.06 10.19 -6.17
N GLU A 83 2.49 9.19 -6.95
CA GLU A 83 2.99 7.91 -6.39
C GLU A 83 4.24 8.07 -5.52
N ARG A 84 5.18 8.94 -5.92
CA ARG A 84 6.40 9.19 -5.12
C ARG A 84 6.06 9.72 -3.73
N ASP A 85 5.07 10.60 -3.66
CA ASP A 85 4.59 11.15 -2.39
C ASP A 85 3.80 10.12 -1.57
N PHE A 86 2.99 9.27 -2.20
CA PHE A 86 2.34 8.15 -1.52
C PHE A 86 3.33 7.12 -1.00
N SER A 87 4.37 6.79 -1.76
CA SER A 87 5.45 5.89 -1.36
C SER A 87 6.24 6.46 -0.18
N LYS A 88 6.64 7.74 -0.24
CA LYS A 88 7.25 8.43 0.91
C LYS A 88 6.34 8.43 2.14
N LYS A 89 5.04 8.69 1.98
CA LYS A 89 4.07 8.71 3.10
C LYS A 89 3.82 7.33 3.72
N ILE A 90 4.00 6.25 2.94
CA ILE A 90 3.90 4.86 3.45
C ILE A 90 5.19 4.45 4.15
N ILE A 91 6.35 4.82 3.62
CA ILE A 91 7.66 4.56 4.24
C ILE A 91 7.81 5.36 5.56
N LEU A 92 7.24 6.56 5.63
CA LEU A 92 7.25 7.45 6.80
C LEU A 92 6.23 7.10 7.89
N LYS A 93 5.51 5.98 7.81
CA LYS A 93 4.93 5.38 9.03
C LYS A 93 5.98 4.44 9.60
N PRO A 94 6.89 4.88 10.48
CA PRO A 94 7.70 3.94 11.23
C PRO A 94 6.71 3.05 11.96
N LYS A 95 6.73 1.78 11.55
CA LYS A 95 6.16 0.64 12.27
C LYS A 95 6.48 0.90 13.73
N LYS A 96 5.47 1.26 14.55
CA LYS A 96 5.61 1.64 15.97
C LYS A 96 6.75 0.82 16.54
N GLU A 97 7.87 1.47 16.83
CA GLU A 97 9.05 0.79 17.34
C GLU A 97 8.59 0.02 18.57
N ILE A 98 8.57 -1.30 18.45
CA ILE A 98 8.20 -2.17 19.56
C ILE A 98 9.13 -1.76 20.72
N PRO A 99 8.58 -1.34 21.88
CA PRO A 99 9.39 -0.83 22.97
C PRO A 99 10.50 -1.84 23.26
N LYS A 100 11.73 -1.34 23.45
CA LYS A 100 12.94 -2.17 23.57
C LYS A 100 12.79 -3.25 24.64
N ASP A 101 12.00 -2.96 25.67
CA ASP A 101 11.70 -3.89 26.76
C ASP A 101 10.83 -5.06 26.31
N LEU A 102 9.81 -4.83 25.48
CA LEU A 102 8.95 -5.88 24.93
C LEU A 102 9.73 -6.81 23.98
N LYS A 103 10.71 -6.28 23.23
CA LYS A 103 11.61 -7.12 22.41
C LYS A 103 12.47 -8.04 23.27
N LYS A 104 12.98 -7.56 24.41
CA LYS A 104 13.78 -8.36 25.34
C LYS A 104 12.95 -9.47 25.96
N ASP A 105 11.72 -9.17 26.38
CA ASP A 105 10.82 -10.16 26.98
C ASP A 105 10.43 -11.25 25.99
N ILE A 106 10.06 -10.88 24.76
CA ILE A 106 9.76 -11.86 23.70
C ILE A 106 10.98 -12.74 23.42
N THR A 107 12.18 -12.14 23.32
CA THR A 107 13.41 -12.89 23.04
C THR A 107 13.73 -13.85 24.17
N LYS A 108 13.51 -13.45 25.43
CA LYS A 108 13.70 -14.28 26.62
C LYS A 108 12.70 -15.43 26.70
N GLU A 109 11.44 -15.18 26.36
CA GLU A 109 10.39 -16.22 26.32
C GLU A 109 10.68 -17.23 25.20
N VAL A 110 11.09 -16.78 24.02
CA VAL A 110 11.49 -17.64 22.89
C VAL A 110 12.71 -18.48 23.27
N LEU A 111 13.72 -17.90 23.93
CA LEU A 111 14.88 -18.63 24.43
C LEU A 111 14.52 -19.68 25.49
N ARG A 112 13.56 -19.37 26.37
CA ARG A 112 13.02 -20.30 27.37
C ARG A 112 12.28 -21.47 26.71
N ILE A 113 11.46 -21.19 25.68
CA ILE A 113 10.74 -22.24 24.93
C ILE A 113 11.71 -23.11 24.12
N CYS A 114 12.72 -22.51 23.50
CA CYS A 114 13.75 -23.23 22.75
C CYS A 114 14.81 -23.94 23.63
N GLY A 115 14.71 -23.88 24.97
CA GLY A 115 15.50 -24.70 25.89
C GLY A 115 17.01 -24.47 25.90
N LYS A 116 17.52 -23.40 25.27
CA LYS A 116 18.96 -23.16 25.18
C LYS A 116 19.46 -22.46 26.46
N LYS A 117 19.85 -23.25 27.47
CA LYS A 117 20.63 -22.76 28.61
C LYS A 117 21.99 -22.29 28.08
N PHE A 118 22.29 -21.00 28.23
CA PHE A 118 23.65 -20.51 28.01
C PHE A 118 24.55 -21.12 29.09
N SER A 119 25.42 -22.04 28.70
CA SER A 119 26.62 -22.35 29.48
C SER A 119 27.47 -21.10 29.51
N SER A 120 27.93 -20.76 30.72
CA SER A 120 29.01 -19.81 30.97
C SER A 120 30.27 -20.16 30.21
#